data_AF-A0A7S3EHL5-F1
#
_entry.id   AF-A0A7S3EHL5-F1
#
_cell.length_a   1.000
_cell.length_b   1.000
_cell.length_c   1.000
_cell.angle_alpha   90.00
_cell.angle_beta   90.00
_cell.angle_gamma   90.00
#
_symmetry.space_group_name_H-M   'P 1'
#
loop_
_entity.id
_entity.type
_entity.pdbx_description
1 polymer ?
#
loop_
_entity_poly.entity_id
_entity_poly.type
_entity_poly.pdbx_seq_one_letter_code
_entity_poly.pdbx_strand_id
1 'polypeptide(L)'
;MIIAILVFRSIIIVLSTCFSKAIGGDAVDRCPRTKIPFWVVILNHFGLFEGGRVEEVAMRRGVKGFWGRVFQDVDIQVIAERDSSRVYSVALVLHSLEFVGRMTVSVDHEYDANHGLRYEVTKSSKYVTDGDLKDLPFFQRINWLSTTIIFTPLIAFILGMFFVELKWQTLLLAIAQYILSGLGITAGYHRLWSHKSYKAGMFLQLVLACWGAAAFEGSIRWWCRNHRAHHRYVDTDKDPYAVHKGFWYAHLGWMVFKQEKGRSGRVDITDLNEDKLIMWQHKNYLPIAIGFAFVLPVTLATFCWNDFWGGLVYACMGRMFIVHQATFCVNSLAHTLGSQTYSTEHTSYDHVITALVTFGEGYHNYHHEFPHDYRNGIRWYQFDPTKWVIRFSNLFGMTSSLLVFPDNEIKKARVQVKQQQLDQQKKEIDWGRPVETLDEMTWQDVRRRTEEGEILVVIENIVYKVDEFLAHHPGGPQILKFWKGRDASLAFNGETYNHSKAARNLLMNFRLAKYVTPSSTNGRSAFVSGKRLTLFFSLPRLCRLVEKLE
;
A
#
# COMPACT_ATOMS: atom_id res chain seq x y z
N MET A 1 -2.76 -28.79 4.61
CA MET A 1 -1.63 -29.00 5.54
C MET A 1 -0.90 -30.32 5.25
N ILE A 2 -1.58 -31.48 5.28
CA ILE A 2 -0.97 -32.79 4.98
C ILE A 2 -0.35 -32.84 3.58
N ILE A 3 -1.02 -32.32 2.55
CA ILE A 3 -0.47 -32.27 1.17
C ILE A 3 0.75 -31.34 1.09
N ALA A 4 0.74 -30.20 1.78
CA ALA A 4 1.90 -29.30 1.84
C ALA A 4 3.08 -29.98 2.54
N ILE A 5 2.82 -30.70 3.64
CA ILE A 5 3.82 -31.53 4.35
C ILE A 5 4.33 -32.66 3.44
N LEU A 6 3.48 -33.29 2.64
CA LEU A 6 3.88 -34.35 1.70
C LEU A 6 4.73 -33.79 0.55
N VAL A 7 4.36 -32.65 -0.02
CA VAL A 7 5.17 -31.95 -1.04
C VAL A 7 6.50 -31.51 -0.45
N PHE A 8 6.50 -30.98 0.78
CA PHE A 8 7.72 -30.58 1.48
C PHE A 8 8.60 -31.79 1.81
N ARG A 9 8.00 -32.91 2.24
CA ARG A 9 8.69 -34.18 2.49
C ARG A 9 9.27 -34.75 1.20
N SER A 10 8.57 -34.66 0.08
CA SER A 10 9.06 -35.06 -1.24
C SER A 10 10.23 -34.17 -1.71
N ILE A 11 10.12 -32.85 -1.54
CA ILE A 11 11.22 -31.91 -1.86
C ILE A 11 12.44 -32.20 -0.99
N ILE A 12 12.26 -32.45 0.30
CA ILE A 12 13.32 -32.78 1.25
C ILE A 12 13.97 -34.13 0.92
N ILE A 13 13.18 -35.17 0.58
CA ILE A 13 13.70 -36.48 0.16
C ILE A 13 14.51 -36.34 -1.12
N VAL A 14 14.03 -35.53 -2.08
CA VAL A 14 14.74 -35.27 -3.35
C VAL A 14 16.04 -34.51 -3.10
N LEU A 15 16.04 -33.47 -2.26
CA LEU A 15 17.25 -32.73 -1.89
C LEU A 15 18.27 -33.63 -1.18
N SER A 16 17.82 -34.53 -0.30
CA SER A 16 18.67 -35.52 0.36
C SER A 16 19.25 -36.54 -0.62
N THR A 17 18.50 -36.91 -1.66
CA THR A 17 18.94 -37.87 -2.68
C THR A 17 19.93 -37.24 -3.66
N CYS A 18 19.72 -35.97 -4.01
CA CYS A 18 20.67 -35.17 -4.80
C CYS A 18 21.98 -34.93 -4.03
N PHE A 19 21.91 -34.65 -2.72
CA PHE A 19 23.09 -34.48 -1.87
C PHE A 19 23.90 -35.79 -1.73
N SER A 20 23.21 -36.93 -1.63
CA SER A 20 23.86 -38.24 -1.54
C SER A 20 24.49 -38.72 -2.85
N LYS A 21 24.11 -38.15 -4.01
CA LYS A 21 24.76 -38.39 -5.32
C LYS A 21 25.92 -37.44 -5.59
N ALA A 22 25.94 -36.26 -4.97
CA ALA A 22 26.98 -35.25 -5.14
C ALA A 22 28.25 -35.57 -4.32
N ILE A 23 28.13 -36.36 -3.26
CA ILE A 23 29.26 -36.86 -2.47
C ILE A 23 29.57 -38.26 -3.01
N GLY A 24 30.62 -38.40 -3.83
CA GLY A 24 31.00 -39.62 -4.53
C GLY A 24 30.91 -40.89 -3.66
N GLY A 25 30.48 -41.99 -4.29
CA GLY A 25 29.99 -43.22 -3.65
C GLY A 25 30.98 -44.10 -2.87
N ASP A 26 32.10 -43.57 -2.36
CA ASP A 26 33.14 -44.40 -1.71
C ASP A 26 33.43 -44.07 -0.23
N ALA A 27 32.64 -43.21 0.42
CA ALA A 27 32.87 -42.83 1.82
C ALA A 27 31.88 -43.45 2.85
N VAL A 28 31.20 -44.55 2.51
CA VAL A 28 30.14 -45.12 3.39
C VAL A 28 30.58 -46.36 4.18
N ASP A 29 31.72 -46.99 3.86
CA ASP A 29 32.00 -48.35 4.35
C ASP A 29 32.88 -48.50 5.61
N ARG A 30 33.25 -47.43 6.33
CA ARG A 30 34.02 -47.59 7.58
C ARG A 30 33.65 -46.59 8.68
N CYS A 31 32.52 -46.80 9.37
CA CYS A 31 32.34 -46.32 10.75
C CYS A 31 31.18 -47.03 11.46
N PRO A 32 31.38 -47.67 12.64
CA PRO A 32 30.30 -48.29 13.38
C PRO A 32 29.50 -47.25 14.18
N ARG A 33 28.19 -47.16 13.86
CA ARG A 33 27.02 -46.74 14.67
C ARG A 33 27.30 -45.65 15.72
N THR A 34 26.94 -44.39 15.48
CA THR A 34 25.58 -43.86 15.74
C THR A 34 25.27 -42.69 14.80
N LYS A 35 24.43 -42.92 13.78
CA LYS A 35 23.86 -41.84 12.96
C LYS A 35 22.53 -41.41 13.57
N ILE A 36 22.51 -40.25 14.23
CA ILE A 36 21.25 -39.53 14.45
C ILE A 36 20.85 -38.94 13.09
N PRO A 37 19.70 -39.30 12.49
CA PRO A 37 19.27 -38.72 11.23
C PRO A 37 19.11 -37.21 11.37
N PHE A 38 19.57 -36.42 10.38
CA PHE A 38 19.45 -34.96 10.37
C PHE A 38 18.01 -34.46 10.62
N TRP A 39 17.01 -35.26 10.21
CA TRP A 39 15.59 -35.02 10.49
C TRP A 39 15.24 -35.00 11.99
N VAL A 40 15.94 -35.80 12.82
CA VAL A 40 15.76 -35.84 14.27
C VAL A 40 16.27 -34.55 14.91
N VAL A 41 17.34 -33.94 14.38
CA VAL A 41 17.82 -32.62 14.80
C VAL A 41 16.81 -31.54 14.43
N ILE A 42 16.21 -31.62 13.23
CA ILE A 42 15.18 -30.69 12.77
C ILE A 42 13.89 -30.81 13.59
N LEU A 43 13.43 -32.04 13.90
CA LEU A 43 12.23 -32.27 14.70
C LEU A 43 12.40 -31.83 16.16
N ASN A 44 13.61 -31.95 16.71
CA ASN A 44 13.94 -31.42 18.03
C ASN A 44 14.01 -29.87 18.02
N HIS A 45 14.41 -29.26 16.91
CA HIS A 45 14.41 -27.80 16.70
C HIS A 45 12.99 -27.20 16.59
N PHE A 46 11.99 -28.02 16.22
CA PHE A 46 10.57 -27.64 16.15
C PHE A 46 9.77 -27.97 17.43
N GLY A 47 10.41 -28.42 18.51
CA GLY A 47 9.76 -28.59 19.83
C GLY A 47 8.66 -29.66 19.88
N LEU A 48 8.68 -30.65 18.98
CA LEU A 48 7.68 -31.72 18.90
C LEU A 48 7.99 -32.94 19.81
N PHE A 49 8.99 -32.83 20.68
CA PHE A 49 9.32 -33.83 21.71
C PHE A 49 9.65 -33.13 23.03
N GLU A 50 8.82 -33.34 24.06
CA GLU A 50 9.19 -33.05 25.44
C GLU A 50 9.84 -34.30 26.06
N GLY A 51 11.14 -34.19 26.36
CA GLY A 51 11.79 -34.90 27.47
C GLY A 51 12.20 -36.37 27.30
N GLY A 52 13.49 -36.64 27.55
CA GLY A 52 13.89 -37.81 28.34
C GLY A 52 14.62 -38.98 27.65
N ARG A 53 15.93 -39.04 27.92
CA ARG A 53 16.93 -40.12 27.88
C ARG A 53 16.59 -41.52 27.33
N VAL A 54 17.57 -42.02 26.57
CA VAL A 54 17.84 -43.42 26.19
C VAL A 54 18.21 -44.25 27.43
N GLU A 55 17.45 -45.29 27.77
CA GLU A 55 17.89 -46.63 28.25
C GLU A 55 16.70 -47.58 28.56
N GLU A 56 16.97 -48.89 28.44
CA GLU A 56 16.15 -50.12 28.51
C GLU A 56 14.86 -50.17 29.36
N VAL A 57 13.81 -50.88 28.86
CA VAL A 57 13.28 -52.15 29.42
C VAL A 57 12.56 -52.96 28.33
N ALA A 58 12.88 -54.26 28.29
CA ALA A 58 12.48 -55.24 27.29
C ALA A 58 11.15 -55.97 27.57
N MET A 59 10.48 -56.30 26.47
CA MET A 59 9.63 -57.47 26.16
C MET A 59 8.72 -58.11 27.24
N ARG A 60 7.43 -58.22 26.90
CA ARG A 60 6.75 -59.53 26.73
C ARG A 60 5.49 -59.46 25.84
N ARG A 61 5.68 -59.96 24.61
CA ARG A 61 4.79 -60.72 23.69
C ARG A 61 3.38 -60.16 23.33
N GLY A 62 3.30 -59.67 22.08
CA GLY A 62 2.09 -59.60 21.26
C GLY A 62 2.21 -58.60 20.10
N VAL A 63 2.97 -58.91 19.04
CA VAL A 63 3.15 -58.04 17.85
C VAL A 63 2.09 -58.41 16.77
N LYS A 64 1.57 -57.55 15.88
CA LYS A 64 2.27 -56.57 15.04
C LYS A 64 1.29 -55.65 14.26
N GLY A 65 1.59 -54.35 14.20
CA GLY A 65 1.03 -53.39 13.26
C GLY A 65 1.07 -51.93 13.71
N PHE A 66 1.88 -51.09 13.05
CA PHE A 66 1.99 -49.62 13.26
C PHE A 66 0.64 -48.88 13.17
N TRP A 67 -0.34 -49.49 12.49
CA TRP A 67 -1.69 -48.96 12.30
C TRP A 67 -2.67 -49.25 13.44
N GLY A 68 -2.38 -50.22 14.32
CA GLY A 68 -3.28 -50.60 15.43
C GLY A 68 -3.23 -49.68 16.65
N ARG A 69 -2.22 -48.81 16.76
CA ARG A 69 -2.06 -47.84 17.87
C ARG A 69 -2.50 -46.42 17.54
N VAL A 70 -2.87 -46.12 16.29
CA VAL A 70 -3.31 -44.79 15.87
C VAL A 70 -4.84 -44.63 16.01
N PHE A 71 -5.59 -45.71 16.25
CA PHE A 71 -7.05 -45.72 16.19
C PHE A 71 -7.77 -46.28 17.44
N GLN A 72 -7.12 -46.41 18.60
CA GLN A 72 -7.78 -47.00 19.78
C GLN A 72 -8.53 -46.04 20.71
N ASP A 73 -8.46 -44.72 20.52
CA ASP A 73 -9.21 -43.76 21.37
C ASP A 73 -10.10 -42.83 20.53
N VAL A 74 -11.06 -43.38 19.79
CA VAL A 74 -12.16 -42.60 19.21
C VAL A 74 -13.48 -43.24 19.62
N ASP A 75 -13.99 -42.81 20.77
CA ASP A 75 -15.37 -43.09 21.16
C ASP A 75 -16.28 -42.12 20.38
N ILE A 76 -17.07 -42.65 19.45
CA ILE A 76 -18.00 -41.87 18.62
C ILE A 76 -19.36 -41.85 19.31
N GLN A 77 -19.66 -40.78 20.06
CA GLN A 77 -21.05 -40.51 20.47
C GLN A 77 -21.77 -39.73 19.38
N VAL A 78 -22.78 -40.36 18.78
CA VAL A 78 -23.75 -39.71 17.88
C VAL A 78 -24.91 -39.19 18.75
N ILE A 79 -24.96 -37.89 19.00
CA ILE A 79 -26.13 -37.24 19.62
C ILE A 79 -27.00 -36.70 18.47
N ALA A 80 -28.14 -37.35 18.23
CA ALA A 80 -29.15 -36.87 17.30
C ALA A 80 -30.28 -36.23 18.10
N GLU A 81 -30.44 -34.91 18.00
CA GLU A 81 -31.61 -34.19 18.55
C GLU A 81 -32.45 -33.65 17.39
N ARG A 82 -33.75 -33.91 17.43
CA ARG A 82 -34.69 -33.61 16.35
C ARG A 82 -35.33 -32.25 16.62
N ASP A 83 -35.04 -31.25 15.78
CA ASP A 83 -35.83 -30.03 15.68
C ASP A 83 -36.27 -29.75 14.23
N SER A 84 -37.44 -29.12 14.13
CA SER A 84 -38.38 -28.96 13.03
C SER A 84 -37.93 -28.13 11.82
N SER A 85 -36.65 -27.82 11.66
CA SER A 85 -36.11 -27.17 10.46
C SER A 85 -34.96 -27.99 9.86
N ARG A 86 -35.17 -28.47 8.62
CA ARG A 86 -34.36 -29.49 7.91
C ARG A 86 -32.87 -29.13 7.75
N VAL A 87 -32.04 -29.31 8.79
CA VAL A 87 -30.57 -29.19 8.72
C VAL A 87 -29.92 -30.39 9.42
N TYR A 88 -29.14 -31.18 8.70
CA TYR A 88 -28.29 -32.23 9.27
C TYR A 88 -26.94 -31.62 9.68
N SER A 89 -26.55 -31.77 10.94
CA SER A 89 -25.21 -31.39 11.43
C SER A 89 -24.42 -32.68 11.74
N VAL A 90 -23.32 -32.92 11.04
CA VAL A 90 -22.35 -33.98 11.39
C VAL A 90 -21.11 -33.29 11.94
N ALA A 91 -20.83 -33.46 13.23
CA ALA A 91 -19.62 -32.97 13.87
C ALA A 91 -18.61 -34.13 13.98
N LEU A 92 -17.37 -33.89 13.52
CA LEU A 92 -16.26 -34.83 13.64
C LEU A 92 -15.22 -34.17 14.55
N VAL A 93 -15.10 -34.67 15.78
CA VAL A 93 -14.24 -34.09 16.83
C VAL A 93 -12.86 -34.73 16.77
N LEU A 94 -11.82 -33.90 16.63
CA LEU A 94 -10.42 -34.27 16.85
C LEU A 94 -9.93 -33.47 18.06
N HIS A 95 -9.56 -34.16 19.14
CA HIS A 95 -9.10 -33.55 20.39
C HIS A 95 -7.72 -32.89 20.21
N SER A 96 -7.72 -31.62 19.81
CA SER A 96 -6.76 -30.61 20.25
C SER A 96 -7.33 -29.23 19.95
N LEU A 97 -7.71 -28.50 21.01
CA LEU A 97 -8.37 -27.19 21.05
C LEU A 97 -9.91 -27.24 21.04
N GLU A 98 -10.48 -27.17 22.24
CA GLU A 98 -11.87 -26.78 22.46
C GLU A 98 -12.11 -25.33 22.00
N PHE A 99 -13.14 -25.12 21.18
CA PHE A 99 -14.01 -23.95 21.29
C PHE A 99 -15.37 -24.27 20.64
N VAL A 100 -16.33 -24.73 21.44
CA VAL A 100 -17.74 -24.79 21.02
C VAL A 100 -18.36 -23.45 21.38
N GLY A 101 -18.67 -22.64 20.38
CA GLY A 101 -19.48 -21.44 20.52
C GLY A 101 -20.57 -21.42 19.46
N ARG A 102 -21.82 -21.67 19.86
CA ARG A 102 -23.00 -21.26 19.06
C ARG A 102 -23.05 -19.73 19.12
N MET A 103 -23.05 -19.08 17.96
CA MET A 103 -23.16 -17.64 17.85
C MET A 103 -24.25 -17.32 16.83
N THR A 104 -25.45 -17.03 17.33
CA THR A 104 -26.50 -16.36 16.58
C THR A 104 -26.34 -14.86 16.85
N VAL A 105 -26.12 -14.05 15.81
CA VAL A 105 -26.06 -12.59 15.95
C VAL A 105 -26.93 -11.97 14.87
N SER A 106 -27.97 -11.25 15.29
CA SER A 106 -28.56 -10.17 14.52
C SER A 106 -27.70 -8.93 14.74
N VAL A 107 -27.16 -8.34 13.67
CA VAL A 107 -26.40 -7.08 13.75
C VAL A 107 -27.26 -5.99 13.13
N ASP A 108 -27.73 -5.05 13.93
CA ASP A 108 -28.25 -3.79 13.43
C ASP A 108 -27.06 -2.87 13.08
N HIS A 109 -27.09 -2.29 11.88
CA HIS A 109 -26.00 -1.45 11.37
C HIS A 109 -26.37 0.03 11.52
N GLU A 110 -25.62 0.75 12.35
CA GLU A 110 -25.75 2.21 12.47
C GLU A 110 -24.47 2.90 11.96
N TYR A 111 -24.64 3.83 11.02
CA TYR A 111 -23.55 4.60 10.43
C TYR A 111 -23.37 5.92 11.20
N ASP A 112 -22.19 6.12 11.80
CA ASP A 112 -21.80 7.37 12.46
C ASP A 112 -20.87 8.17 11.54
N ALA A 113 -21.24 9.42 11.22
CA ALA A 113 -20.46 10.30 10.35
C ALA A 113 -19.05 10.62 10.87
N ASN A 114 -18.81 10.55 12.19
CA ASN A 114 -17.51 10.83 12.80
C ASN A 114 -16.67 9.56 13.04
N HIS A 115 -17.29 8.38 13.10
CA HIS A 115 -16.63 7.12 13.49
C HIS A 115 -16.80 5.96 12.47
N GLY A 116 -17.56 6.17 11.40
CA GLY A 116 -17.93 5.16 10.41
C GLY A 116 -18.99 4.18 10.92
N LEU A 117 -19.09 3.01 10.27
CA LEU A 117 -19.97 1.92 10.70
C LEU A 117 -19.65 1.52 12.15
N ARG A 118 -20.63 1.71 13.04
CA ARG A 118 -20.55 1.25 14.43
C ARG A 118 -20.99 -0.21 14.50
N TYR A 119 -20.24 -0.99 15.24
CA TYR A 119 -20.56 -2.38 15.55
C TYR A 119 -20.60 -2.50 17.07
N GLU A 120 -21.62 -3.15 17.62
CA GLU A 120 -21.63 -3.52 19.03
C GLU A 120 -20.40 -4.41 19.33
N VAL A 121 -19.64 -4.00 20.34
CA VAL A 121 -18.46 -4.75 20.80
C VAL A 121 -18.96 -5.94 21.60
N THR A 122 -19.27 -7.05 20.92
CA THR A 122 -19.46 -8.33 21.61
C THR A 122 -18.13 -8.75 22.26
N LYS A 123 -18.18 -8.91 23.59
CA LYS A 123 -17.18 -9.37 24.57
C LYS A 123 -15.76 -9.68 24.05
N SER A 124 -14.77 -9.05 24.68
CA SER A 124 -13.34 -9.21 24.43
C SER A 124 -12.91 -10.68 24.42
N SER A 125 -12.75 -11.24 23.22
CA SER A 125 -11.76 -12.31 23.03
C SER A 125 -10.39 -11.73 23.39
N LYS A 126 -9.63 -12.41 24.26
CA LYS A 126 -8.23 -12.08 24.54
C LYS A 126 -7.41 -12.29 23.27
N TYR A 127 -7.46 -11.32 22.35
CA TYR A 127 -6.58 -11.30 21.20
C TYR A 127 -5.18 -10.90 21.67
N VAL A 128 -4.17 -11.61 21.19
CA VAL A 128 -2.76 -11.27 21.41
C VAL A 128 -2.50 -9.89 20.82
N THR A 129 -2.07 -8.95 21.65
CA THR A 129 -1.76 -7.56 21.27
C THR A 129 -0.38 -7.44 20.65
N ASP A 130 -0.10 -6.31 19.97
CA ASP A 130 1.25 -5.99 19.48
C ASP A 130 2.29 -5.94 20.62
N GLY A 131 1.87 -5.58 21.84
CA GLY A 131 2.72 -5.65 23.04
C GLY A 131 3.07 -7.10 23.39
N ASP A 132 2.06 -7.96 23.48
CA ASP A 132 2.25 -9.39 23.77
C ASP A 132 3.17 -10.05 22.73
N LEU A 133 3.01 -9.70 21.44
CA LEU A 133 3.88 -10.21 20.37
C LEU A 133 5.33 -9.74 20.51
N LYS A 134 5.55 -8.52 21.02
CA LYS A 134 6.90 -7.97 21.27
C LYS A 134 7.57 -8.59 22.49
N ASP A 135 6.83 -9.25 23.37
CA ASP A 135 7.39 -9.93 24.54
C ASP A 135 7.74 -11.40 24.24
N LEU A 136 7.20 -11.97 23.17
CA LEU A 136 7.53 -13.34 22.75
C LEU A 136 9.00 -13.44 22.29
N PRO A 137 9.66 -14.61 22.43
CA PRO A 137 10.95 -14.87 21.79
C PRO A 137 10.88 -14.69 20.26
N PHE A 138 11.98 -14.27 19.63
CA PHE A 138 12.03 -13.93 18.19
C PHE A 138 11.36 -14.98 17.29
N PHE A 139 11.72 -16.25 17.44
CA PHE A 139 11.18 -17.35 16.62
C PHE A 139 9.66 -17.57 16.79
N GLN A 140 9.08 -17.19 17.93
CA GLN A 140 7.64 -17.29 18.16
C GLN A 140 6.87 -16.13 17.52
N ARG A 141 7.54 -15.03 17.17
CA ARG A 141 6.98 -13.91 16.41
C ARG A 141 6.85 -14.22 14.92
N ILE A 142 7.58 -15.23 14.42
CA ILE A 142 7.57 -15.58 13.00
C ILE A 142 6.27 -16.30 12.63
N ASN A 143 5.65 -15.84 11.54
CA ASN A 143 4.61 -16.55 10.83
C ASN A 143 5.27 -17.56 9.87
N TRP A 144 5.54 -18.76 10.38
CA TRP A 144 6.24 -19.81 9.64
C TRP A 144 5.53 -20.24 8.36
N LEU A 145 4.19 -20.16 8.29
CA LEU A 145 3.45 -20.50 7.09
C LEU A 145 3.76 -19.52 5.95
N SER A 146 3.55 -18.22 6.19
CA SER A 146 3.84 -17.18 5.21
C SER A 146 5.33 -17.12 4.86
N THR A 147 6.20 -17.25 5.86
CA THR A 147 7.66 -17.29 5.67
C THR A 147 8.06 -18.44 4.73
N THR A 148 7.52 -19.64 4.94
CA THR A 148 7.81 -20.79 4.08
C THR A 148 7.33 -20.55 2.65
N ILE A 149 6.14 -19.99 2.46
CA ILE A 149 5.57 -19.69 1.14
C ILE A 149 6.42 -18.67 0.37
N ILE A 150 7.01 -17.69 1.05
CA ILE A 150 7.80 -16.62 0.42
C ILE A 150 9.25 -17.05 0.13
N PHE A 151 9.90 -17.75 1.08
CA PHE A 151 11.33 -18.08 0.95
C PHE A 151 11.58 -19.40 0.21
N THR A 152 10.64 -20.34 0.18
CA THR A 152 10.83 -21.60 -0.56
C THR A 152 11.01 -21.38 -2.07
N PRO A 153 10.19 -20.55 -2.75
CA PRO A 153 10.39 -20.27 -4.17
C PRO A 153 11.75 -19.64 -4.46
N LEU A 154 12.22 -18.71 -3.62
CA LEU A 154 13.56 -18.10 -3.74
C LEU A 154 14.66 -19.15 -3.66
N ILE A 155 14.67 -19.96 -2.59
CA ILE A 155 15.72 -20.96 -2.36
C ILE A 155 15.69 -22.03 -3.46
N ALA A 156 14.50 -22.54 -3.80
CA ALA A 156 14.33 -23.56 -4.83
C ALA A 156 14.73 -23.03 -6.22
N PHE A 157 14.43 -21.77 -6.52
CA PHE A 157 14.83 -21.15 -7.78
C PHE A 157 16.35 -20.97 -7.87
N ILE A 158 16.99 -20.39 -6.84
CA ILE A 158 18.44 -20.19 -6.81
C ILE A 158 19.19 -21.52 -6.91
N LEU A 159 18.83 -22.51 -6.09
CA LEU A 159 19.45 -23.83 -6.14
C LEU A 159 19.18 -24.50 -7.49
N GLY A 160 17.95 -24.42 -8.00
CA GLY A 160 17.56 -25.00 -9.28
C GLY A 160 18.37 -24.47 -10.45
N MET A 161 18.72 -23.18 -10.48
CA MET A 161 19.54 -22.58 -11.53
C MET A 161 20.94 -23.21 -11.67
N PHE A 162 21.48 -23.83 -10.61
CA PHE A 162 22.78 -24.51 -10.67
C PHE A 162 22.70 -25.92 -11.27
N PHE A 163 21.52 -26.55 -11.26
CA PHE A 163 21.35 -27.96 -11.62
C PHE A 163 20.42 -28.21 -12.81
N VAL A 164 19.65 -27.20 -13.22
CA VAL A 164 18.62 -27.31 -14.25
C VAL A 164 18.93 -26.28 -15.34
N GLU A 165 19.08 -26.75 -16.56
CA GLU A 165 19.28 -25.87 -17.72
C GLU A 165 17.97 -25.17 -18.12
N LEU A 166 18.05 -23.89 -18.44
CA LEU A 166 16.89 -23.11 -18.91
C LEU A 166 16.66 -23.35 -20.41
N LYS A 167 15.62 -24.11 -20.75
CA LYS A 167 15.11 -24.18 -22.12
C LYS A 167 14.31 -22.93 -22.47
N TRP A 168 14.41 -22.46 -23.72
CA TRP A 168 13.72 -21.25 -24.16
C TRP A 168 12.18 -21.39 -24.13
N GLN A 169 11.63 -22.58 -24.39
CA GLN A 169 10.19 -22.84 -24.30
C GLN A 169 9.69 -22.66 -22.87
N THR A 170 10.46 -23.15 -21.90
CA THR A 170 10.18 -23.00 -20.47
C THR A 170 10.31 -21.54 -20.03
N LEU A 171 11.29 -20.81 -20.57
CA LEU A 171 11.39 -19.37 -20.34
C LEU A 171 10.13 -18.62 -20.82
N LEU A 172 9.66 -18.91 -22.04
CA LEU A 172 8.44 -18.30 -22.56
C LEU A 172 7.21 -18.67 -21.72
N LEU A 173 7.10 -19.94 -21.29
CA LEU A 173 6.05 -20.37 -20.37
C LEU A 173 6.09 -19.58 -19.06
N ALA A 174 7.28 -19.44 -18.45
CA ALA A 174 7.46 -18.68 -17.22
C ALA A 174 7.08 -17.20 -17.39
N ILE A 175 7.46 -16.56 -18.50
CA ILE A 175 7.09 -15.17 -18.84
C ILE A 175 5.58 -15.04 -19.05
N ALA A 176 4.96 -15.96 -19.80
CA ALA A 176 3.52 -15.95 -20.03
C ALA A 176 2.75 -16.08 -18.71
N GLN A 177 3.17 -16.99 -17.83
CA GLN A 177 2.56 -17.13 -16.51
C GLN A 177 2.82 -15.94 -15.60
N TYR A 178 4.00 -15.32 -15.67
CA TYR A 178 4.29 -14.09 -14.94
C TYR A 178 3.29 -12.99 -15.33
N ILE A 179 3.08 -12.78 -16.63
CA ILE A 179 2.12 -11.80 -17.16
C ILE A 179 0.69 -12.14 -16.71
N LEU A 180 0.28 -13.40 -16.85
CA LEU A 180 -1.08 -13.81 -16.49
C LEU A 180 -1.34 -13.69 -14.98
N SER A 181 -0.41 -14.11 -14.13
CA SER A 181 -0.50 -13.92 -12.68
C SER A 181 -0.47 -12.44 -12.29
N GLY A 182 0.41 -11.64 -12.90
CA GLY A 182 0.44 -10.19 -12.71
C GLY A 182 -0.88 -9.52 -13.08
N LEU A 183 -1.50 -9.91 -14.19
CA LEU A 183 -2.85 -9.44 -14.56
C LEU A 183 -3.94 -9.94 -13.61
N GLY A 184 -3.84 -11.18 -13.11
CA GLY A 184 -4.74 -11.70 -12.08
C GLY A 184 -4.76 -10.84 -10.81
N ILE A 185 -3.59 -10.35 -10.39
CA ILE A 185 -3.46 -9.40 -9.27
C ILE A 185 -3.94 -8.00 -9.69
N THR A 186 -3.34 -7.40 -10.70
CA THR A 186 -3.55 -5.98 -11.04
C THR A 186 -4.91 -5.71 -11.68
N ALA A 187 -5.34 -6.49 -12.69
CA ALA A 187 -6.66 -6.32 -13.29
C ALA A 187 -7.75 -6.88 -12.36
N GLY A 188 -7.51 -8.06 -11.79
CA GLY A 188 -8.47 -8.76 -10.94
C GLY A 188 -8.52 -8.23 -9.51
N TYR A 189 -7.63 -8.73 -8.66
CA TYR A 189 -7.67 -8.50 -7.21
C TYR A 189 -7.72 -7.01 -6.86
N HIS A 190 -6.90 -6.22 -7.54
CA HIS A 190 -6.74 -4.80 -7.31
C HIS A 190 -7.87 -3.99 -7.94
N ARG A 191 -7.90 -3.83 -9.26
CA ARG A 191 -8.80 -2.89 -9.94
C ARG A 191 -10.26 -3.35 -9.96
N LEU A 192 -10.51 -4.63 -10.27
CA LEU A 192 -11.86 -5.17 -10.36
C LEU A 192 -12.51 -5.38 -8.98
N TRP A 193 -11.88 -6.15 -8.08
CA TRP A 193 -12.53 -6.56 -6.83
C TRP A 193 -12.26 -5.61 -5.65
N SER A 194 -11.06 -5.03 -5.52
CA SER A 194 -10.79 -4.09 -4.43
C SER A 194 -11.41 -2.72 -4.68
N HIS A 195 -11.23 -2.17 -5.89
CA HIS A 195 -11.62 -0.81 -6.24
C HIS A 195 -12.89 -0.68 -7.08
N LYS A 196 -13.40 -1.78 -7.65
CA LYS A 196 -14.60 -1.76 -8.51
C LYS A 196 -14.50 -0.73 -9.63
N SER A 197 -13.31 -0.55 -10.20
CA SER A 197 -13.05 0.48 -11.22
C SER A 197 -13.56 0.11 -12.61
N TYR A 198 -14.00 -1.15 -12.80
CA TYR A 198 -14.68 -1.61 -13.99
C TYR A 198 -15.52 -2.86 -13.69
N LYS A 199 -16.34 -3.28 -14.66
CA LYS A 199 -17.08 -4.54 -14.64
C LYS A 199 -16.50 -5.50 -15.68
N ALA A 200 -16.52 -6.80 -15.38
CA ALA A 200 -16.04 -7.85 -16.28
C ALA A 200 -17.08 -8.97 -16.45
N GLY A 201 -17.14 -9.58 -17.63
CA GLY A 201 -17.93 -10.80 -17.85
C GLY A 201 -17.38 -12.01 -17.07
N MET A 202 -18.24 -12.98 -16.78
CA MET A 202 -17.91 -14.15 -15.94
C MET A 202 -16.65 -14.91 -16.39
N PHE A 203 -16.47 -15.09 -17.70
CA PHE A 203 -15.29 -15.78 -18.24
C PHE A 203 -13.98 -15.06 -17.84
N LEU A 204 -13.91 -13.74 -18.05
CA LEU A 204 -12.74 -12.95 -17.71
C LEU A 204 -12.51 -12.95 -16.18
N GLN A 205 -13.59 -12.85 -15.40
CA GLN A 205 -13.49 -12.94 -13.94
C GLN A 205 -12.90 -14.28 -13.49
N LEU A 206 -13.32 -15.40 -14.09
CA LEU A 206 -12.80 -16.73 -13.77
C LEU A 206 -11.31 -16.85 -14.13
N VAL A 207 -10.91 -16.35 -15.30
CA VAL A 207 -9.50 -16.32 -15.73
C VAL A 207 -8.65 -15.52 -14.73
N LEU A 208 -9.09 -14.31 -14.37
CA LEU A 208 -8.39 -13.46 -13.40
C LEU A 208 -8.34 -14.09 -12.01
N ALA A 209 -9.41 -14.77 -11.59
CA ALA A 209 -9.50 -15.45 -10.29
C ALA A 209 -8.50 -16.63 -10.19
N CYS A 210 -8.37 -17.42 -11.26
CA CYS A 210 -7.44 -18.54 -11.32
C CYS A 210 -5.99 -18.10 -11.37
N TRP A 211 -5.66 -17.12 -12.23
CA TRP A 211 -4.29 -16.61 -12.34
C TRP A 211 -3.85 -15.75 -11.17
N GLY A 212 -4.78 -15.02 -10.53
CA GLY A 212 -4.53 -14.35 -9.26
C GLY A 212 -4.26 -15.33 -8.13
N ALA A 213 -4.97 -16.47 -8.08
CA ALA A 213 -4.65 -17.54 -7.14
C ALA A 213 -3.25 -18.14 -7.37
N ALA A 214 -2.81 -18.21 -8.64
CA ALA A 214 -1.48 -18.73 -9.00
C ALA A 214 -0.31 -17.86 -8.49
N ALA A 215 -0.57 -16.60 -8.11
CA ALA A 215 0.41 -15.73 -7.45
C ALA A 215 0.69 -16.14 -6.00
N PHE A 216 -0.17 -16.96 -5.37
CA PHE A 216 -0.01 -17.39 -3.98
C PHE A 216 -0.06 -16.27 -2.93
N GLU A 217 -0.73 -15.15 -3.23
CA GLU A 217 -0.84 -13.98 -2.34
C GLU A 217 -2.14 -13.94 -1.51
N GLY A 218 -2.81 -15.09 -1.40
CA GLY A 218 -4.09 -15.23 -0.72
C GLY A 218 -5.28 -15.23 -1.67
N SER A 219 -6.45 -15.61 -1.15
CA SER A 219 -7.71 -15.55 -1.90
C SER A 219 -8.09 -14.10 -2.23
N ILE A 220 -8.94 -13.91 -3.25
CA ILE A 220 -9.49 -12.59 -3.63
C ILE A 220 -10.02 -11.87 -2.39
N ARG A 221 -10.87 -12.56 -1.61
CA ARG A 221 -11.50 -12.01 -0.40
C ARG A 221 -10.48 -11.47 0.62
N TRP A 222 -9.43 -12.25 0.90
CA TRP A 222 -8.41 -11.89 1.88
C TRP A 222 -7.55 -10.73 1.39
N TRP A 223 -7.10 -10.79 0.12
CA TRP A 223 -6.27 -9.76 -0.48
C TRP A 223 -7.02 -8.42 -0.56
N CYS A 224 -8.25 -8.43 -1.08
CA CYS A 224 -9.06 -7.22 -1.22
C CYS A 224 -9.40 -6.57 0.12
N ARG A 225 -9.66 -7.38 1.17
CA ARG A 225 -9.87 -6.85 2.53
C ARG A 225 -8.64 -6.07 3.00
N ASN A 226 -7.45 -6.65 2.86
CA ASN A 226 -6.22 -6.00 3.32
C ASN A 226 -5.87 -4.78 2.47
N HIS A 227 -6.06 -4.85 1.16
CA HIS A 227 -5.83 -3.72 0.26
C HIS A 227 -6.78 -2.55 0.54
N ARG A 228 -8.07 -2.81 0.77
CA ARG A 228 -9.03 -1.78 1.20
C ARG A 228 -8.63 -1.17 2.54
N ALA A 229 -8.15 -1.99 3.48
CA ALA A 229 -7.67 -1.49 4.78
C ALA A 229 -6.42 -0.61 4.63
N HIS A 230 -5.51 -0.99 3.74
CA HIS A 230 -4.34 -0.18 3.41
C HIS A 230 -4.74 1.19 2.83
N HIS A 231 -5.64 1.26 1.85
CA HIS A 231 -6.10 2.56 1.34
C HIS A 231 -6.76 3.44 2.40
N ARG A 232 -7.59 2.83 3.26
CA ARG A 232 -8.34 3.58 4.28
C ARG A 232 -7.45 4.08 5.43
N TYR A 233 -6.38 3.35 5.73
CA TYR A 233 -5.55 3.57 6.91
C TYR A 233 -4.07 3.72 6.58
N VAL A 234 -3.76 4.12 5.35
CA VAL A 234 -2.40 4.30 4.84
C VAL A 234 -1.56 5.11 5.83
N ASP A 235 -0.30 4.72 6.02
CA ASP A 235 0.65 5.36 6.95
C ASP A 235 0.24 5.38 8.43
N THR A 236 -0.72 4.53 8.83
CA THR A 236 -1.09 4.34 10.24
C THR A 236 -0.77 2.92 10.71
N ASP A 237 -0.80 2.69 12.02
CA ASP A 237 -0.64 1.34 12.57
C ASP A 237 -1.78 0.36 12.18
N LYS A 238 -2.89 0.87 11.63
CA LYS A 238 -3.99 0.04 11.13
C LYS A 238 -3.76 -0.45 9.69
N ASP A 239 -2.75 0.07 9.00
CA ASP A 239 -2.31 -0.44 7.71
C ASP A 239 -1.63 -1.82 7.89
N PRO A 240 -2.13 -2.87 7.19
CA PRO A 240 -1.55 -4.21 7.26
C PRO A 240 -0.08 -4.30 6.85
N TYR A 241 0.43 -3.39 6.02
CA TYR A 241 1.82 -3.39 5.55
C TYR A 241 2.46 -2.00 5.64
N ALA A 242 2.12 -1.28 6.70
CA ALA A 242 2.52 0.09 6.97
C ALA A 242 4.03 0.37 6.76
N VAL A 243 4.34 1.30 5.85
CA VAL A 243 5.72 1.64 5.48
C VAL A 243 6.49 2.40 6.57
N HIS A 244 5.80 3.08 7.49
CA HIS A 244 6.45 3.80 8.60
C HIS A 244 7.21 2.86 9.56
N LYS A 245 6.92 1.55 9.53
CA LYS A 245 7.67 0.51 10.24
C LYS A 245 8.99 0.13 9.55
N GLY A 246 9.25 0.69 8.37
CA GLY A 246 10.48 0.53 7.60
C GLY A 246 10.26 -0.20 6.28
N PHE A 247 11.13 0.10 5.32
CA PHE A 247 11.09 -0.45 3.96
C PHE A 247 10.98 -1.98 3.93
N TRP A 248 11.85 -2.68 4.67
CA TRP A 248 11.86 -4.15 4.72
C TRP A 248 10.64 -4.74 5.42
N TYR A 249 10.02 -4.00 6.34
CA TYR A 249 8.76 -4.42 6.93
C TYR A 249 7.64 -4.42 5.89
N ALA A 250 7.48 -3.32 5.15
CA ALA A 250 6.48 -3.23 4.08
C ALA A 250 6.75 -4.18 2.90
N HIS A 251 8.02 -4.46 2.60
CA HIS A 251 8.40 -5.40 1.54
C HIS A 251 8.10 -6.86 1.94
N LEU A 252 8.58 -7.33 3.10
CA LEU A 252 8.48 -8.74 3.50
C LEU A 252 8.05 -8.94 4.95
N GLY A 253 8.46 -8.06 5.85
CA GLY A 253 8.29 -8.24 7.30
C GLY A 253 6.83 -8.39 7.73
N TRP A 254 5.89 -7.72 7.07
CA TRP A 254 4.45 -7.82 7.36
C TRP A 254 3.89 -9.23 7.14
N MET A 255 4.50 -10.03 6.27
CA MET A 255 4.18 -11.44 6.05
C MET A 255 5.00 -12.38 6.94
N VAL A 256 6.26 -12.03 7.21
CA VAL A 256 7.18 -12.85 8.01
C VAL A 256 6.82 -12.83 9.49
N PHE A 257 6.37 -11.70 10.02
CA PHE A 257 6.01 -11.56 11.43
C PHE A 257 4.50 -11.69 11.63
N LYS A 258 4.11 -12.34 12.73
CA LYS A 258 2.73 -12.37 13.19
C LYS A 258 2.27 -10.94 13.46
N GLN A 259 1.03 -10.65 13.07
CA GLN A 259 0.36 -9.39 13.37
C GLN A 259 -0.76 -9.63 14.37
N GLU A 260 -1.02 -8.65 15.23
CA GLU A 260 -2.20 -8.69 16.09
C GLU A 260 -3.49 -8.79 15.25
N LYS A 261 -4.36 -9.75 15.60
CA LYS A 261 -5.57 -10.07 14.82
C LYS A 261 -6.60 -8.92 14.79
N GLY A 262 -6.55 -8.00 15.76
CA GLY A 262 -7.39 -6.80 15.83
C GLY A 262 -6.78 -5.54 15.20
N ARG A 263 -5.51 -5.59 14.79
CA ARG A 263 -4.73 -4.42 14.38
C ARG A 263 -5.15 -3.86 13.03
N SER A 264 -5.34 -4.74 12.06
CA SER A 264 -5.67 -4.34 10.69
C SER A 264 -7.05 -3.68 10.66
N GLY A 265 -7.10 -2.47 10.09
CA GLY A 265 -8.26 -1.61 10.09
C GLY A 265 -9.53 -2.28 9.56
N ARG A 266 -10.68 -1.83 10.07
CA ARG A 266 -11.99 -2.36 9.67
C ARG A 266 -12.42 -1.75 8.33
N VAL A 267 -12.84 -2.61 7.41
CA VAL A 267 -13.35 -2.23 6.10
C VAL A 267 -14.54 -3.09 5.73
N ASP A 268 -15.44 -2.52 4.93
CA ASP A 268 -16.56 -3.25 4.39
C ASP A 268 -16.09 -4.25 3.31
N ILE A 269 -16.58 -5.47 3.43
CA ILE A 269 -16.31 -6.61 2.54
C ILE A 269 -17.60 -7.39 2.25
N THR A 270 -18.77 -6.80 2.50
CA THR A 270 -20.08 -7.44 2.32
C THR A 270 -20.25 -7.89 0.88
N ASP A 271 -19.89 -7.01 -0.07
CA ASP A 271 -19.86 -7.30 -1.49
C ASP A 271 -18.97 -8.51 -1.86
N LEU A 272 -17.83 -8.67 -1.20
CA LEU A 272 -16.92 -9.80 -1.42
C LEU A 272 -17.50 -11.11 -0.89
N ASN A 273 -18.32 -11.05 0.18
CA ASN A 273 -18.96 -12.21 0.77
C ASN A 273 -20.22 -12.64 -0.01
N GLU A 274 -20.90 -11.70 -0.65
CA GLU A 274 -22.10 -11.96 -1.45
C GLU A 274 -21.77 -12.50 -2.85
N ASP A 275 -20.59 -12.17 -3.38
CA ASP A 275 -20.15 -12.65 -4.69
C ASP A 275 -19.82 -14.17 -4.66
N LYS A 276 -20.62 -14.94 -5.41
CA LYS A 276 -20.50 -16.40 -5.49
C LYS A 276 -19.17 -16.87 -6.06
N LEU A 277 -18.61 -16.15 -7.04
CA LEU A 277 -17.32 -16.51 -7.66
C LEU A 277 -16.18 -16.27 -6.66
N ILE A 278 -16.20 -15.12 -5.98
CA ILE A 278 -15.19 -14.79 -4.95
C ILE A 278 -15.23 -15.82 -3.83
N MET A 279 -16.42 -16.18 -3.35
CA MET A 279 -16.57 -17.18 -2.30
C MET A 279 -16.23 -18.60 -2.75
N TRP A 280 -16.52 -18.96 -4.01
CA TRP A 280 -16.04 -20.22 -4.59
C TRP A 280 -14.51 -20.25 -4.63
N GLN A 281 -13.86 -19.18 -5.09
CA GLN A 281 -12.41 -19.08 -5.16
C GLN A 281 -11.79 -19.11 -3.77
N HIS A 282 -12.40 -18.43 -2.78
CA HIS A 282 -11.92 -18.44 -1.40
C HIS A 282 -11.97 -19.85 -0.79
N LYS A 283 -13.07 -20.58 -0.99
CA LYS A 283 -13.23 -21.96 -0.49
C LYS A 283 -12.29 -22.96 -1.18
N ASN A 284 -12.02 -22.74 -2.47
CA ASN A 284 -11.20 -23.62 -3.31
C ASN A 284 -9.81 -23.05 -3.59
N TYR A 285 -9.35 -22.07 -2.80
CA TYR A 285 -8.16 -21.28 -3.09
C TYR A 285 -6.92 -22.16 -3.31
N LEU A 286 -6.65 -23.07 -2.38
CA LEU A 286 -5.44 -23.89 -2.43
C LEU A 286 -5.43 -24.87 -3.63
N PRO A 287 -6.51 -25.62 -3.92
CA PRO A 287 -6.60 -26.40 -5.16
C PRO A 287 -6.37 -25.57 -6.44
N ILE A 288 -7.00 -24.39 -6.55
CA ILE A 288 -6.85 -23.52 -7.73
C ILE A 288 -5.41 -23.01 -7.84
N ALA A 289 -4.86 -22.50 -6.74
CA ALA A 289 -3.50 -21.98 -6.68
C ALA A 289 -2.48 -23.05 -7.07
N ILE A 290 -2.58 -24.27 -6.51
CA ILE A 290 -1.70 -25.39 -6.85
C ILE A 290 -1.87 -25.79 -8.32
N GLY A 291 -3.12 -25.86 -8.80
CA GLY A 291 -3.44 -26.21 -10.17
C GLY A 291 -2.77 -25.30 -11.18
N PHE A 292 -2.90 -23.98 -11.02
CA PHE A 292 -2.40 -23.00 -11.99
C PHE A 292 -0.93 -22.61 -11.77
N ALA A 293 -0.43 -22.60 -10.53
CA ALA A 293 0.96 -22.23 -10.26
C ALA A 293 1.96 -23.38 -10.45
N PHE A 294 1.52 -24.64 -10.27
CA PHE A 294 2.41 -25.81 -10.28
C PHE A 294 1.98 -26.89 -11.27
N VAL A 295 0.76 -27.40 -11.16
CA VAL A 295 0.33 -28.57 -11.97
C VAL A 295 0.33 -28.23 -13.46
N LEU A 296 -0.34 -27.15 -13.84
CA LEU A 296 -0.45 -26.70 -15.23
C LEU A 296 0.93 -26.51 -15.89
N PRO A 297 1.85 -25.68 -15.36
CA PRO A 297 3.12 -25.45 -16.03
C PRO A 297 4.06 -26.65 -16.05
N VAL A 298 4.11 -27.45 -14.97
CA VAL A 298 4.92 -28.67 -14.96
C VAL A 298 4.39 -29.66 -15.99
N THR A 299 3.07 -29.80 -16.09
CA THR A 299 2.43 -30.68 -17.09
C THR A 299 2.76 -30.21 -18.50
N LEU A 300 2.58 -28.92 -18.81
CA LEU A 300 2.90 -28.35 -20.12
C LEU A 300 4.38 -28.57 -20.47
N ALA A 301 5.30 -28.22 -19.57
CA ALA A 301 6.73 -28.37 -19.83
C ALA A 301 7.14 -29.84 -20.01
N THR A 302 6.57 -30.75 -19.22
CA THR A 302 6.86 -32.18 -19.29
C THR A 302 6.34 -32.80 -20.57
N PHE A 303 5.06 -32.58 -20.90
CA PHE A 303 4.43 -33.29 -22.03
C PHE A 303 4.66 -32.63 -23.38
N CYS A 304 4.90 -31.32 -23.45
CA CYS A 304 5.11 -30.63 -24.72
C CYS A 304 6.59 -30.61 -25.17
N TRP A 305 7.56 -30.58 -24.24
CA TRP A 305 9.00 -30.55 -24.60
C TRP A 305 9.93 -31.25 -23.61
N ASN A 306 9.39 -32.19 -22.82
CA ASN A 306 10.15 -33.06 -21.89
C ASN A 306 11.07 -32.28 -20.94
N ASP A 307 10.50 -31.32 -20.21
CA ASP A 307 11.24 -30.45 -19.29
C ASP A 307 10.52 -30.28 -17.93
N PHE A 308 10.36 -31.40 -17.22
CA PHE A 308 9.76 -31.40 -15.88
C PHE A 308 10.50 -30.46 -14.92
N TRP A 309 11.83 -30.57 -14.86
CA TRP A 309 12.65 -29.80 -13.93
C TRP A 309 12.69 -28.32 -14.28
N GLY A 310 12.79 -27.97 -15.58
CA GLY A 310 12.71 -26.58 -16.00
C GLY A 310 11.34 -25.98 -15.69
N GLY A 311 10.26 -26.72 -15.95
CA GLY A 311 8.91 -26.31 -15.56
C GLY A 311 8.79 -26.01 -14.07
N LEU A 312 9.31 -26.89 -13.21
CA LEU A 312 9.29 -26.69 -11.76
C LEU A 312 10.18 -25.53 -11.29
N VAL A 313 11.41 -25.42 -11.77
CA VAL A 313 12.37 -24.41 -11.31
C VAL A 313 12.01 -23.03 -11.83
N TYR A 314 11.76 -22.89 -13.14
CA TYR A 314 11.59 -21.58 -13.78
C TYR A 314 10.12 -21.15 -13.84
N ALA A 315 9.23 -22.02 -14.35
CA ALA A 315 7.83 -21.67 -14.55
C ALA A 315 6.98 -21.74 -13.26
N CYS A 316 7.43 -22.50 -12.26
CA CYS A 316 6.82 -22.51 -10.92
C CYS A 316 7.57 -21.63 -9.92
N MET A 317 8.76 -22.05 -9.46
CA MET A 317 9.44 -21.43 -8.33
C MET A 317 9.97 -20.03 -8.67
N GLY A 318 10.70 -19.89 -9.79
CA GLY A 318 11.25 -18.61 -10.24
C GLY A 318 10.17 -17.59 -10.55
N ARG A 319 9.17 -17.98 -11.34
CA ARG A 319 8.01 -17.13 -11.64
C ARG A 319 7.25 -16.72 -10.37
N MET A 320 7.07 -17.62 -9.39
CA MET A 320 6.42 -17.28 -8.10
C MET A 320 7.24 -16.27 -7.30
N PHE A 321 8.55 -16.50 -7.18
CA PHE A 321 9.46 -15.59 -6.52
C PHE A 321 9.41 -14.19 -7.15
N ILE A 322 9.52 -14.10 -8.49
CA ILE A 322 9.55 -12.81 -9.20
C ILE A 322 8.20 -12.08 -9.06
N VAL A 323 7.06 -12.78 -9.13
CA VAL A 323 5.74 -12.17 -8.87
C VAL A 323 5.68 -11.59 -7.45
N HIS A 324 6.11 -12.35 -6.44
CA HIS A 324 6.12 -11.85 -5.06
C HIS A 324 6.96 -10.58 -4.90
N GLN A 325 8.18 -10.58 -5.44
CA GLN A 325 9.04 -9.38 -5.35
C GLN A 325 8.43 -8.18 -6.08
N ALA A 326 7.83 -8.41 -7.25
CA ALA A 326 7.14 -7.38 -8.02
C ALA A 326 5.95 -6.78 -7.24
N THR A 327 5.08 -7.62 -6.66
CA THR A 327 3.95 -7.13 -5.85
C THR A 327 4.43 -6.40 -4.60
N PHE A 328 5.42 -6.95 -3.88
CA PHE A 328 5.91 -6.36 -2.64
C PHE A 328 6.63 -5.02 -2.85
N CYS A 329 7.17 -4.77 -4.04
CA CYS A 329 7.65 -3.44 -4.43
C CYS A 329 6.55 -2.38 -4.41
N VAL A 330 5.27 -2.73 -4.61
CA VAL A 330 4.17 -1.75 -4.49
C VAL A 330 4.07 -1.23 -3.06
N ASN A 331 4.10 -2.13 -2.07
CA ASN A 331 4.01 -1.75 -0.66
C ASN A 331 5.24 -0.98 -0.15
N SER A 332 6.39 -1.14 -0.79
CA SER A 332 7.69 -0.66 -0.29
C SER A 332 8.30 0.43 -1.17
N LEU A 333 8.66 0.10 -2.41
CA LEU A 333 9.26 1.03 -3.35
C LEU A 333 8.29 2.16 -3.74
N ALA A 334 7.01 1.83 -3.95
CA ALA A 334 6.00 2.84 -4.30
C ALA A 334 5.63 3.76 -3.12
N HIS A 335 6.11 3.46 -1.92
CA HIS A 335 5.97 4.27 -0.72
C HIS A 335 7.26 4.97 -0.25
N THR A 336 8.35 4.82 -1.01
CA THR A 336 9.64 5.42 -0.64
C THR A 336 10.34 6.15 -1.80
N LEU A 337 9.99 5.86 -3.04
CA LEU A 337 10.67 6.40 -4.22
C LEU A 337 9.68 7.01 -5.22
N GLY A 338 9.89 8.28 -5.54
CA GLY A 338 9.25 8.95 -6.67
C GLY A 338 8.79 10.35 -6.37
N SER A 339 7.69 10.75 -7.01
CA SER A 339 7.10 12.08 -6.88
C SER A 339 5.67 12.03 -6.35
N GLN A 340 5.36 12.91 -5.40
CA GLN A 340 4.00 13.18 -4.95
C GLN A 340 3.39 14.25 -5.86
N THR A 341 2.75 13.83 -6.96
CA THR A 341 2.21 14.75 -7.98
C THR A 341 0.78 15.20 -7.67
N TYR A 342 0.03 14.38 -6.94
CA TYR A 342 -1.41 14.53 -6.71
C TYR A 342 -1.75 14.74 -5.25
N SER A 343 -0.99 14.15 -4.31
CA SER A 343 -1.19 14.36 -2.87
C SER A 343 0.10 14.21 -2.09
N THR A 344 0.27 15.03 -1.05
CA THR A 344 1.37 14.95 -0.07
C THR A 344 0.91 14.45 1.29
N GLU A 345 -0.37 14.09 1.43
CA GLU A 345 -0.99 13.68 2.70
C GLU A 345 -0.62 12.24 3.11
N HIS A 346 -0.05 11.46 2.19
CA HIS A 346 0.38 10.08 2.39
C HIS A 346 1.66 9.77 1.60
N THR A 347 2.39 8.76 2.01
CA THR A 347 3.73 8.40 1.50
C THR A 347 3.73 7.67 0.17
N SER A 348 2.62 7.57 -0.57
CA SER A 348 2.65 6.97 -1.91
C SER A 348 3.27 7.91 -2.95
N TYR A 349 4.02 7.35 -3.89
CA TYR A 349 4.79 8.07 -4.90
C TYR A 349 4.53 7.54 -6.31
N ASP A 350 4.60 8.43 -7.29
CA ASP A 350 4.64 8.06 -8.70
C ASP A 350 6.09 7.89 -9.18
N HIS A 351 6.41 6.72 -9.75
CA HIS A 351 7.73 6.46 -10.29
C HIS A 351 7.72 5.44 -11.44
N VAL A 352 8.40 5.77 -12.55
CA VAL A 352 8.41 4.95 -13.77
C VAL A 352 9.13 3.61 -13.58
N ILE A 353 10.24 3.57 -12.83
CA ILE A 353 10.96 2.32 -12.56
C ILE A 353 10.09 1.40 -11.71
N THR A 354 9.40 1.97 -10.72
CA THR A 354 8.43 1.24 -9.91
C THR A 354 7.35 0.66 -10.82
N ALA A 355 6.80 1.45 -11.74
CA ALA A 355 5.79 0.96 -12.67
C ALA A 355 6.30 -0.17 -13.58
N LEU A 356 7.56 -0.14 -14.01
CA LEU A 356 8.16 -1.23 -14.79
C LEU A 356 8.28 -2.53 -13.98
N VAL A 357 8.77 -2.46 -12.74
CA VAL A 357 8.95 -3.65 -11.90
C VAL A 357 7.64 -4.19 -11.33
N THR A 358 6.61 -3.35 -11.19
CA THR A 358 5.30 -3.71 -10.63
C THR A 358 4.20 -3.86 -11.69
N PHE A 359 4.57 -4.02 -12.96
CA PHE A 359 3.61 -4.25 -14.05
C PHE A 359 2.52 -3.17 -14.20
N GLY A 360 2.90 -1.91 -13.97
CA GLY A 360 2.04 -0.72 -14.10
C GLY A 360 1.60 -0.10 -12.78
N GLU A 361 1.87 -0.74 -11.65
CA GLU A 361 1.34 -0.32 -10.35
C GLU A 361 2.13 0.81 -9.66
N GLY A 362 3.20 1.31 -10.29
CA GLY A 362 4.10 2.31 -9.70
C GLY A 362 3.71 3.78 -9.85
N TYR A 363 2.58 4.08 -10.50
CA TYR A 363 1.96 5.41 -10.41
C TYR A 363 1.05 5.45 -9.17
N HIS A 364 1.68 5.28 -8.01
CA HIS A 364 1.01 4.93 -6.78
C HIS A 364 0.45 6.16 -6.04
N ASN A 365 1.04 7.35 -6.24
CA ASN A 365 0.49 8.59 -5.72
C ASN A 365 -0.84 8.93 -6.39
N TYR A 366 -0.91 8.78 -7.72
CA TYR A 366 -2.19 8.90 -8.43
C TYR A 366 -3.20 7.88 -7.93
N HIS A 367 -2.78 6.62 -7.79
CA HIS A 367 -3.66 5.54 -7.38
C HIS A 367 -4.26 5.74 -5.98
N HIS A 368 -3.47 6.19 -5.01
CA HIS A 368 -3.96 6.46 -3.65
C HIS A 368 -4.93 7.65 -3.60
N GLU A 369 -4.67 8.68 -4.39
CA GLU A 369 -5.54 9.86 -4.45
C GLU A 369 -6.85 9.57 -5.21
N PHE A 370 -6.78 8.75 -6.26
CA PHE A 370 -7.90 8.45 -7.17
C PHE A 370 -8.14 6.93 -7.32
N PRO A 371 -8.46 6.20 -6.24
CA PRO A 371 -8.43 4.74 -6.21
C PRO A 371 -9.50 4.07 -7.09
N HIS A 372 -10.57 4.78 -7.43
CA HIS A 372 -11.62 4.28 -8.33
C HIS A 372 -11.30 4.42 -9.83
N ASP A 373 -10.21 5.09 -10.23
CA ASP A 373 -9.80 5.10 -11.64
C ASP A 373 -9.32 3.69 -12.05
N TYR A 374 -9.73 3.21 -13.22
CA TYR A 374 -9.24 1.92 -13.72
C TYR A 374 -7.77 1.97 -14.16
N ARG A 375 -7.17 3.16 -14.24
CA ARG A 375 -5.78 3.40 -14.65
C ARG A 375 -4.97 3.83 -13.43
N ASN A 376 -3.77 3.29 -13.29
CA ASN A 376 -2.76 3.92 -12.45
C ASN A 376 -1.96 4.93 -13.27
N GLY A 377 -1.53 4.52 -14.47
CA GLY A 377 -0.88 5.42 -15.42
C GLY A 377 -1.91 6.14 -16.29
N ILE A 378 -2.37 7.34 -15.91
CA ILE A 378 -3.39 8.09 -16.67
C ILE A 378 -2.96 8.55 -18.08
N ARG A 379 -1.66 8.74 -18.32
CA ARG A 379 -1.15 9.17 -19.62
C ARG A 379 -1.00 7.97 -20.54
N TRP A 380 -1.18 8.18 -21.84
CA TRP A 380 -1.09 7.09 -22.82
C TRP A 380 0.30 6.43 -22.83
N TYR A 381 1.37 7.21 -22.62
CA TYR A 381 2.76 6.76 -22.62
C TYR A 381 3.25 6.22 -21.27
N GLN A 382 2.48 6.42 -20.18
CA GLN A 382 2.83 5.86 -18.87
C GLN A 382 2.72 4.34 -18.94
N PHE A 383 3.73 3.61 -18.50
CA PHE A 383 3.74 2.16 -18.59
C PHE A 383 2.73 1.57 -17.60
N ASP A 384 1.61 1.06 -18.12
CA ASP A 384 0.56 0.40 -17.34
C ASP A 384 -0.10 -0.63 -18.26
N PRO A 385 0.49 -1.82 -18.40
CA PRO A 385 -0.04 -2.90 -19.24
C PRO A 385 -1.48 -3.25 -18.89
N THR A 386 -1.81 -3.24 -17.60
CA THR A 386 -3.14 -3.57 -17.08
C THR A 386 -4.21 -2.65 -17.61
N LYS A 387 -3.97 -1.33 -17.70
CA LYS A 387 -4.95 -0.41 -18.31
C LYS A 387 -5.19 -0.73 -19.79
N TRP A 388 -4.16 -1.15 -20.51
CA TRP A 388 -4.27 -1.46 -21.93
C TRP A 388 -5.05 -2.76 -22.11
N VAL A 389 -4.79 -3.78 -21.29
CA VAL A 389 -5.55 -5.04 -21.30
C VAL A 389 -7.02 -4.81 -20.96
N ILE A 390 -7.33 -4.02 -19.92
CA ILE A 390 -8.72 -3.69 -19.55
C ILE A 390 -9.42 -2.93 -20.68
N ARG A 391 -8.75 -1.92 -21.26
CA ARG A 391 -9.30 -1.12 -22.36
C ARG A 391 -9.49 -1.93 -23.64
N PHE A 392 -8.53 -2.80 -23.97
CA PHE A 392 -8.64 -3.70 -25.12
C PHE A 392 -9.81 -4.68 -24.92
N SER A 393 -9.92 -5.27 -23.74
CA SER A 393 -11.06 -6.15 -23.36
C SER A 393 -12.41 -5.44 -23.48
N ASN A 394 -12.47 -4.13 -23.25
CA ASN A 394 -13.68 -3.33 -23.40
C ASN A 394 -14.13 -3.24 -24.87
N LEU A 395 -13.18 -3.17 -25.81
CA LEU A 395 -13.48 -3.15 -27.25
C LEU A 395 -14.19 -4.42 -27.73
N PHE A 396 -13.94 -5.56 -27.07
CA PHE A 396 -14.60 -6.84 -27.37
C PHE A 396 -15.81 -7.12 -26.46
N GLY A 397 -16.27 -6.13 -25.68
CA GLY A 397 -17.41 -6.29 -24.77
C GLY A 397 -17.15 -7.20 -23.57
N MET A 398 -15.91 -7.58 -23.29
CA MET A 398 -15.55 -8.42 -22.13
C MET A 398 -15.52 -7.62 -20.82
N THR A 399 -15.29 -6.32 -20.90
CA THR A 399 -15.35 -5.37 -19.79
C THR A 399 -16.27 -4.20 -20.11
N SER A 400 -16.82 -3.57 -19.09
CA SER A 400 -17.72 -2.41 -19.20
C SER A 400 -17.58 -1.48 -18.00
N SER A 401 -18.20 -0.30 -18.06
CA SER A 401 -18.21 0.69 -16.96
C SER A 401 -16.81 1.05 -16.44
N LEU A 402 -15.85 1.28 -17.35
CA LEU A 402 -14.50 1.72 -16.98
C LEU A 402 -14.57 3.11 -16.35
N LEU A 403 -14.29 3.20 -15.05
CA LEU A 403 -14.34 4.43 -14.28
C LEU A 403 -13.07 5.25 -14.49
N VAL A 404 -13.25 6.52 -14.83
CA VAL A 404 -12.19 7.50 -15.02
C VAL A 404 -12.52 8.72 -14.19
N PHE A 405 -11.56 9.21 -13.40
CA PHE A 405 -11.78 10.45 -12.65
C PHE A 405 -11.89 11.67 -13.57
N PRO A 406 -12.75 12.66 -13.26
CA PRO A 406 -12.86 13.86 -14.05
C PRO A 406 -11.54 14.64 -14.09
N ASP A 407 -11.12 15.06 -15.29
CA ASP A 407 -9.86 15.77 -15.52
C ASP A 407 -9.71 17.04 -14.67
N ASN A 408 -10.81 17.70 -14.34
CA ASN A 408 -10.80 18.89 -13.51
C ASN A 408 -10.35 18.60 -12.08
N GLU A 409 -10.79 17.49 -11.48
CA GLU A 409 -10.40 17.11 -10.12
C GLU A 409 -8.93 16.68 -10.08
N ILE A 410 -8.47 15.95 -11.10
CA ILE A 410 -7.05 15.62 -11.26
C ILE A 410 -6.19 16.90 -11.38
N LYS A 411 -6.67 17.92 -12.11
CA LYS A 411 -5.97 19.21 -12.24
C LYS A 411 -5.95 19.97 -10.90
N LYS A 412 -7.04 19.98 -10.14
CA LYS A 412 -7.10 20.63 -8.83
C LYS A 412 -6.06 20.05 -7.88
N ALA A 413 -6.00 18.73 -7.74
CA ALA A 413 -5.02 18.02 -6.90
C ALA A 413 -3.58 18.44 -7.24
N ARG A 414 -3.23 18.43 -8.54
CA ARG A 414 -1.91 18.87 -9.01
C ARG A 414 -1.60 20.35 -8.70
N VAL A 415 -2.60 21.23 -8.82
CA VAL A 415 -2.43 22.65 -8.50
C VAL A 415 -2.26 22.85 -7.01
N GLN A 416 -3.01 22.12 -6.17
CA GLN A 416 -2.91 22.17 -4.71
C GLN A 416 -1.52 21.74 -4.24
N VAL A 417 -0.99 20.61 -4.73
CA VAL A 417 0.36 20.16 -4.40
C VAL A 417 1.42 21.16 -4.85
N LYS A 418 1.31 21.70 -6.07
CA LYS A 418 2.22 22.76 -6.55
C LYS A 418 2.15 24.00 -5.68
N GLN A 419 0.96 24.40 -5.23
CA GLN A 419 0.77 25.53 -4.35
C GLN A 419 1.47 25.29 -3.00
N GLN A 420 1.31 24.10 -2.41
CA GLN A 420 2.02 23.72 -1.18
C GLN A 420 3.54 23.77 -1.36
N GLN A 421 4.07 23.24 -2.47
CA GLN A 421 5.50 23.30 -2.80
C GLN A 421 6.00 24.75 -2.94
N LEU A 422 5.24 25.59 -3.65
CA LEU A 422 5.56 27.02 -3.80
C LEU A 422 5.51 27.75 -2.45
N ASP A 423 4.55 27.43 -1.59
CA ASP A 423 4.46 28.05 -0.27
C ASP A 423 5.58 27.59 0.66
N GLN A 424 6.06 26.36 0.52
CA GLN A 424 7.26 25.90 1.22
C GLN A 424 8.51 26.63 0.73
N GLN A 425 8.70 26.74 -0.59
CA GLN A 425 9.81 27.51 -1.18
C GLN A 425 9.78 28.98 -0.76
N LYS A 426 8.59 29.59 -0.66
CA LYS A 426 8.47 30.98 -0.18
C LYS A 426 8.97 31.15 1.25
N LYS A 427 8.83 30.16 2.14
CA LYS A 427 9.32 30.25 3.52
C LYS A 427 10.84 30.23 3.62
N GLU A 428 11.53 29.69 2.61
CA GLU A 428 12.99 29.60 2.56
C GLU A 428 13.62 30.89 1.98
N ILE A 429 12.81 31.79 1.44
CA ILE A 429 13.24 33.05 0.84
C ILE A 429 12.94 34.20 1.80
N ASP A 430 13.92 35.09 2.00
CA ASP A 430 13.70 36.35 2.70
C ASP A 430 12.93 37.34 1.81
N TRP A 431 11.73 37.72 2.25
CA TRP A 431 10.86 38.68 1.56
C TRP A 431 10.83 40.05 2.27
N GLY A 432 11.76 40.29 3.20
CA GLY A 432 11.79 41.44 4.09
C GLY A 432 10.70 41.39 5.16
N ARG A 433 10.51 42.50 5.88
CA ARG A 433 9.47 42.59 6.93
C ARG A 433 8.08 42.38 6.32
N PRO A 434 7.27 41.43 6.83
CA PRO A 434 5.89 41.26 6.40
C PRO A 434 5.10 42.53 6.64
N VAL A 435 4.25 42.90 5.69
CA VAL A 435 3.47 44.14 5.75
C VAL A 435 2.65 44.18 7.03
N GLU A 436 2.10 43.04 7.45
CA GLU A 436 1.28 42.88 8.65
C GLU A 436 2.00 43.27 9.95
N THR A 437 3.34 43.15 9.98
CA THR A 437 4.19 43.43 11.14
C THR A 437 4.78 44.84 11.17
N LEU A 438 4.47 45.65 10.16
CA LEU A 438 4.95 47.02 10.07
C LEU A 438 4.14 47.93 11.00
N ASP A 439 4.84 48.81 11.69
CA ASP A 439 4.25 49.89 12.48
C ASP A 439 3.45 50.84 11.58
N GLU A 440 2.53 51.61 12.16
CA GLU A 440 1.75 52.61 11.42
C GLU A 440 2.42 53.99 11.50
N MET A 441 2.37 54.76 10.42
CA MET A 441 2.98 56.09 10.32
C MET A 441 2.07 57.05 9.55
N THR A 442 1.91 58.28 10.05
CA THR A 442 1.13 59.33 9.38
C THR A 442 2.00 60.21 8.47
N TRP A 443 1.40 61.04 7.63
CA TRP A 443 2.13 62.05 6.85
C TRP A 443 2.89 63.08 7.69
N GLN A 444 2.45 63.32 8.93
CA GLN A 444 3.17 64.21 9.85
C GLN A 444 4.46 63.54 10.31
N ASP A 445 4.39 62.26 10.66
CA ASP A 445 5.56 61.47 11.05
C ASP A 445 6.56 61.30 9.91
N VAL A 446 6.08 61.01 8.69
CA VAL A 446 6.93 60.92 7.49
C VAL A 446 7.67 62.24 7.29
N ARG A 447 6.96 63.38 7.31
CA ARG A 447 7.58 64.70 7.12
C ARG A 447 8.60 65.02 8.20
N ARG A 448 8.27 64.81 9.48
CA ARG A 448 9.19 65.03 10.60
C ARG A 448 10.49 64.24 10.45
N ARG A 449 10.41 62.93 10.19
CA ARG A 449 11.60 62.07 10.01
C ARG A 449 12.42 62.45 8.77
N THR A 450 11.74 62.94 7.74
CA THR A 450 12.35 63.43 6.51
C THR A 450 13.14 64.73 6.73
N GLU A 451 12.64 65.62 7.59
CA GLU A 451 13.31 66.84 8.07
C GLU A 451 14.50 66.51 8.98
N GLU A 452 14.39 65.46 9.81
CA GLU A 452 15.49 64.91 10.63
C GLU A 452 16.62 64.26 9.81
N GLY A 453 16.45 64.16 8.49
CA GLY A 453 17.50 63.77 7.55
C GLY A 453 17.22 62.50 6.77
N GLU A 454 16.26 61.67 7.20
CA GLU A 454 15.97 60.38 6.55
C GLU A 454 15.40 60.54 5.13
N ILE A 455 15.67 59.55 4.27
CA ILE A 455 15.09 59.48 2.92
C ILE A 455 13.93 58.48 2.94
N LEU A 456 12.75 59.00 3.27
CA LEU A 456 11.51 58.24 3.26
C LEU A 456 10.73 58.47 1.96
N VAL A 457 10.24 57.38 1.35
CA VAL A 457 9.38 57.43 0.16
C VAL A 457 8.15 56.57 0.42
N VAL A 458 6.96 57.08 0.08
CA VAL A 458 5.72 56.32 0.21
C VAL A 458 5.38 55.69 -1.15
N ILE A 459 5.16 54.38 -1.17
CA ILE A 459 4.72 53.63 -2.36
C ILE A 459 3.64 52.65 -1.90
N GLU A 460 2.45 52.73 -2.50
CA GLU A 460 1.29 51.86 -2.23
C GLU A 460 0.94 51.75 -0.74
N ASN A 461 0.85 52.89 -0.05
CA ASN A 461 0.57 52.97 1.39
C ASN A 461 1.62 52.29 2.30
N ILE A 462 2.84 52.07 1.81
CA ILE A 462 3.96 51.61 2.62
C ILE A 462 5.05 52.68 2.57
N VAL A 463 5.58 53.02 3.74
CA VAL A 463 6.72 53.92 3.89
C VAL A 463 7.99 53.09 3.80
N TYR A 464 8.87 53.47 2.87
CA TYR A 464 10.16 52.83 2.66
C TYR A 464 11.29 53.77 3.08
N LYS A 465 12.26 53.24 3.82
CA LYS A 465 13.49 53.94 4.21
C LYS A 465 14.60 53.56 3.24
N VAL A 466 15.00 54.48 2.37
CA VAL A 466 15.91 54.18 1.24
C VAL A 466 17.26 54.89 1.33
N ASP A 467 17.64 55.36 2.53
CA ASP A 467 18.90 56.07 2.79
C ASP A 467 20.13 55.32 2.24
N GLU A 468 20.25 54.04 2.59
CA GLU A 468 21.38 53.19 2.17
C GLU A 468 21.30 52.81 0.69
N PHE A 469 20.11 52.86 0.07
CA PHE A 469 19.93 52.51 -1.33
C PHE A 469 20.17 53.67 -2.28
N LEU A 470 20.26 54.90 -1.77
CA LEU A 470 20.30 56.11 -2.59
C LEU A 470 21.41 56.09 -3.65
N ALA A 471 22.63 55.70 -3.25
CA ALA A 471 23.80 55.63 -4.15
C ALA A 471 23.75 54.44 -5.13
N HIS A 472 22.94 53.43 -4.81
CA HIS A 472 22.82 52.19 -5.58
C HIS A 472 21.62 52.18 -6.52
N HIS A 473 20.73 53.19 -6.43
CA HIS A 473 19.58 53.31 -7.31
C HIS A 473 20.02 53.50 -8.78
N PRO A 474 19.66 52.60 -9.71
CA PRO A 474 20.15 52.65 -11.09
C PRO A 474 19.74 53.90 -11.87
N GLY A 475 18.61 54.50 -11.52
CA GLY A 475 18.16 55.79 -12.07
C GLY A 475 18.88 57.01 -11.47
N GLY A 476 19.85 56.78 -10.59
CA GLY A 476 20.60 57.80 -9.88
C GLY A 476 19.92 58.30 -8.59
N PRO A 477 20.70 58.88 -7.66
CA PRO A 477 20.23 59.31 -6.33
C PRO A 477 19.25 60.49 -6.38
N GLN A 478 19.32 61.33 -7.41
CA GLN A 478 18.52 62.56 -7.50
C GLN A 478 17.02 62.27 -7.65
N ILE A 479 16.66 61.17 -8.32
CA ILE A 479 15.27 60.76 -8.47
C ILE A 479 14.67 60.41 -7.10
N LEU A 480 15.40 59.66 -6.27
CA LEU A 480 14.93 59.33 -4.92
C LEU A 480 14.87 60.57 -4.02
N LYS A 481 15.83 61.51 -4.16
CA LYS A 481 15.77 62.79 -3.45
C LYS A 481 14.57 63.64 -3.86
N PHE A 482 14.15 63.61 -5.12
CA PHE A 482 12.94 64.30 -5.58
C PHE A 482 11.67 63.77 -4.90
N TRP A 483 11.59 62.46 -4.69
CA TRP A 483 10.47 61.79 -4.03
C TRP A 483 10.59 61.72 -2.49
N LYS A 484 11.65 62.30 -1.91
CA LYS A 484 11.86 62.39 -0.47
C LYS A 484 10.64 63.04 0.21
N GLY A 485 10.00 62.31 1.13
CA GLY A 485 8.81 62.75 1.87
C GLY A 485 7.53 62.85 1.02
N ARG A 486 7.47 62.18 -0.13
CA ARG A 486 6.34 62.21 -1.07
C ARG A 486 5.84 60.80 -1.41
N ASP A 487 4.64 60.76 -2.00
CA ASP A 487 4.06 59.54 -2.56
C ASP A 487 4.56 59.35 -4.00
N ALA A 488 5.33 58.30 -4.23
CA ALA A 488 5.89 57.94 -5.52
C ALA A 488 5.14 56.78 -6.20
N SER A 489 3.94 56.42 -5.71
CA SER A 489 3.21 55.23 -6.17
C SER A 489 2.97 55.23 -7.68
N LEU A 490 2.49 56.34 -8.24
CA LEU A 490 2.21 56.44 -9.67
C LEU A 490 3.49 56.39 -10.51
N ALA A 491 4.51 57.15 -10.10
CA ALA A 491 5.81 57.17 -10.76
C ALA A 491 6.48 55.79 -10.78
N PHE A 492 6.36 55.03 -9.68
CA PHE A 492 6.92 53.68 -9.52
C PHE A 492 6.15 52.61 -10.32
N ASN A 493 4.84 52.80 -10.52
CA ASN A 493 3.95 51.83 -11.16
C ASN A 493 3.63 52.11 -12.64
N GLY A 494 4.39 52.98 -13.29
CA GLY A 494 4.35 53.11 -14.75
C GLY A 494 3.84 54.44 -15.29
N GLU A 495 3.54 55.43 -14.46
CA GLU A 495 3.36 56.81 -14.95
C GLU A 495 4.68 57.38 -15.48
N THR A 496 5.78 57.08 -14.80
CA THR A 496 7.13 57.44 -15.27
C THR A 496 7.94 56.20 -15.64
N TYR A 497 8.02 55.22 -14.74
CA TYR A 497 8.75 53.99 -14.99
C TYR A 497 8.10 52.80 -14.28
N ASN A 498 7.70 51.79 -15.04
CA ASN A 498 7.12 50.57 -14.48
C ASN A 498 8.23 49.65 -13.99
N HIS A 499 8.54 49.72 -12.69
CA HIS A 499 9.68 49.00 -12.10
C HIS A 499 9.58 47.48 -12.30
N SER A 500 10.70 46.81 -12.56
CA SER A 500 10.72 45.36 -12.78
C SER A 500 10.34 44.55 -11.54
N LYS A 501 10.05 43.25 -11.71
CA LYS A 501 9.83 42.33 -10.58
C LYS A 501 11.04 42.31 -9.63
N ALA A 502 12.25 42.41 -10.16
CA ALA A 502 13.47 42.46 -9.34
C ALA A 502 13.54 43.73 -8.48
N ALA A 503 13.21 44.89 -9.05
CA ALA A 503 13.14 46.14 -8.30
C ALA A 503 12.05 46.11 -7.22
N ARG A 504 10.88 45.54 -7.53
CA ARG A 504 9.79 45.34 -6.56
C ARG A 504 10.18 44.39 -5.42
N ASN A 505 10.91 43.32 -5.71
CA ASN A 505 11.44 42.40 -4.69
C ASN A 505 12.47 43.11 -3.79
N LEU A 506 13.40 43.86 -4.39
CA LEU A 506 14.42 44.61 -3.64
C LEU A 506 13.79 45.68 -2.74
N LEU A 507 12.73 46.35 -3.22
CA LEU A 507 11.99 47.36 -2.46
C LEU A 507 11.46 46.81 -1.12
N MET A 508 11.10 45.51 -1.06
CA MET A 508 10.56 44.88 0.14
C MET A 508 11.52 44.92 1.34
N ASN A 509 12.83 44.99 1.09
CA ASN A 509 13.86 45.05 2.13
C ASN A 509 13.91 46.41 2.84
N PHE A 510 13.33 47.45 2.22
CA PHE A 510 13.36 48.83 2.74
C PHE A 510 12.08 49.21 3.49
N ARG A 511 11.16 48.25 3.73
CA ARG A 511 9.89 48.52 4.42
C ARG A 511 10.13 49.03 5.84
N LEU A 512 9.56 50.19 6.15
CA LEU A 512 9.65 50.81 7.47
C LEU A 512 8.32 50.76 8.21
N ALA A 513 7.23 51.20 7.58
CA ALA A 513 5.91 51.33 8.21
C ALA A 513 4.78 51.25 7.18
N LYS A 514 3.54 50.99 7.62
CA LYS A 514 2.33 51.28 6.84
C LYS A 514 1.99 52.76 6.96
N TYR A 515 1.71 53.39 5.84
CA TYR A 515 1.12 54.71 5.84
C TYR A 515 -0.36 54.62 6.22
N VAL A 516 -0.76 55.40 7.23
CA VAL A 516 -2.17 55.56 7.63
C VAL A 516 -2.57 57.04 7.56
N THR A 517 -3.77 57.28 7.05
CA THR A 517 -4.36 58.62 7.07
C THR A 517 -5.04 58.79 8.43
N PRO A 518 -4.81 59.89 9.17
CA PRO A 518 -5.48 60.11 10.45
C PRO A 518 -7.00 60.03 10.24
N SER A 519 -7.66 59.07 10.89
CA SER A 519 -9.11 58.95 10.82
C SER A 519 -9.74 60.19 11.46
N SER A 520 -10.53 60.96 10.70
CA SER A 520 -11.57 61.78 11.31
C SER A 520 -12.46 60.84 12.13
N THR A 521 -12.56 61.09 13.42
CA THR A 521 -13.46 60.36 14.31
C THR A 521 -14.88 60.35 13.73
N ASN A 522 -15.52 59.18 13.86
CA ASN A 522 -16.88 58.81 13.48
C ASN A 522 -17.13 58.41 12.02
N GLY A 523 -17.23 57.10 11.82
CA GLY A 523 -17.94 56.50 10.70
C GLY A 523 -17.28 55.20 10.28
N ARG A 524 -17.96 54.07 10.53
CA ARG A 524 -17.71 52.82 9.79
C ARG A 524 -17.77 53.16 8.30
N SER A 525 -16.62 53.33 7.66
CA SER A 525 -16.52 53.39 6.21
C SER A 525 -15.75 52.16 5.75
N ALA A 526 -16.31 51.53 4.73
CA ALA A 526 -15.98 50.20 4.29
C ALA A 526 -14.52 50.11 3.80
N PHE A 527 -13.85 49.07 4.27
CA PHE A 527 -12.67 48.51 3.65
C PHE A 527 -13.02 48.06 2.22
N VAL A 528 -12.84 48.92 1.21
CA VAL A 528 -12.74 48.46 -0.19
C VAL A 528 -11.29 48.06 -0.42
N SER A 529 -10.92 46.94 0.19
CA SER A 529 -9.83 46.13 -0.33
C SER A 529 -10.35 45.47 -1.59
N GLY A 530 -9.66 45.68 -2.71
CA GLY A 530 -9.74 44.82 -3.87
C GLY A 530 -9.30 43.40 -3.50
N LYS A 531 -10.13 42.69 -2.74
CA LYS A 531 -10.07 41.25 -2.58
C LYS A 531 -10.50 40.68 -3.92
N ARG A 532 -9.57 40.05 -4.64
CA ARG A 532 -9.94 38.88 -5.44
C ARG A 532 -10.69 37.95 -4.48
N LEU A 533 -11.96 37.72 -4.76
CA LEU A 533 -12.76 36.70 -4.10
C LEU A 533 -12.08 35.34 -4.35
N THR A 534 -11.27 34.88 -3.42
CA THR A 534 -10.97 33.46 -3.29
C THR A 534 -12.09 32.89 -2.42
N LEU A 535 -13.13 32.34 -3.06
CA LEU A 535 -14.18 31.58 -2.40
C LEU A 535 -13.57 30.31 -1.81
N PHE A 536 -13.29 30.33 -0.51
CA PHE A 536 -13.19 29.11 0.28
C PHE A 536 -14.61 28.61 0.56
N PHE A 537 -15.03 27.56 -0.15
CA PHE A 537 -16.20 26.79 0.25
C PHE A 537 -15.78 25.80 1.34
N SER A 538 -16.24 26.03 2.57
CA SER A 538 -16.35 24.96 3.56
C SER A 538 -17.71 24.27 3.37
N LEU A 539 -17.69 23.03 2.87
CA LEU A 539 -18.85 22.11 2.87
C LEU A 539 -19.09 21.65 4.32
N PRO A 540 -20.03 22.25 5.07
CA PRO A 540 -21.13 21.44 5.60
C PRO A 540 -22.45 22.21 5.83
N ARG A 541 -22.79 23.23 5.03
CA ARG A 541 -24.08 23.97 5.19
C ARG A 541 -25.00 24.04 3.96
N LEU A 542 -24.67 23.37 2.86
CA LEU A 542 -25.50 23.40 1.64
C LEU A 542 -26.61 22.33 1.57
N CYS A 543 -26.70 21.39 2.52
CA CYS A 543 -27.72 20.33 2.49
C CYS A 543 -29.06 20.70 3.16
N ARG A 544 -29.31 21.96 3.54
CA ARG A 544 -30.55 22.35 4.23
C ARG A 544 -31.44 23.36 3.50
N LEU A 545 -31.10 23.71 2.25
CA LEU A 545 -31.89 24.68 1.47
C LEU A 545 -32.45 24.14 0.15
N VAL A 546 -32.15 22.89 -0.23
CA VAL A 546 -32.66 22.27 -1.47
C VAL A 546 -33.98 21.50 -1.22
N GLU A 547 -34.36 21.21 0.02
CA GLU A 547 -35.63 20.55 0.36
C GLU A 547 -36.84 21.49 0.48
N LYS A 548 -36.75 22.74 0.00
CA LYS A 548 -37.87 23.70 0.06
C LYS A 548 -38.21 24.40 -1.26
N LEU A 549 -37.61 23.99 -2.38
CA LEU A 549 -37.91 24.54 -3.70
C LEU A 549 -37.95 23.51 -4.85
N GLU A 550 -38.33 22.27 -4.53
CA GLU A 550 -38.98 21.29 -5.41
C GLU A 550 -40.08 20.60 -4.58
#